data_AF-A0A399ZU12-F1
#
_entry.id   AF-A0A399ZU12-F1
#
_cell.length_a   1.000
_cell.length_b   1.000
_cell.length_c   1.000
_cell.angle_alpha   90.00
_cell.angle_beta   90.00
_cell.angle_gamma   90.00
#
_symmetry.space_group_name_H-M   'P 1'
#
loop_
_entity.id
_entity.type
_entity.pdbx_description
1 polymer ?
#
loop_
_entity_poly.entity_id
_entity_poly.type
_entity_poly.pdbx_seq_one_letter_code
_entity_poly.pdbx_strand_id
1 'polypeptide(L)'
;MTTRTEKRLVQEIWDDMCDKILKELTHQYHWDASYYVAMAVAEYLPPEKLEKFKKACEKKNTHIWYNVLGSFAQERIEELRIEIRKPIVKKCRHCGEEFLESSIRSSVSIKAKYDRIFCNHCTDSVLSGGLNVIAKQSAKPPSEMLTILREFCEVVKFVPSSSFMAQPSFFSLPEEEQVKATRIFLEMPLYKFYVSEFGSWFKALIQAGVLDDGTQRLFFGTRCLANDGHECASIAEKTIDDWLADHNIMHQKEPLYPYDEELNPATKLRADWRIESILIEYAGLMNRQEYSEKMSKKKVLADKHGIELIILSAEDLLGLDKILGHLI
;
A
#
# COMPACT_ATOMS: atom_id res chain seq x y z
N MET A 1 -16.81 25.64 16.59
CA MET A 1 -16.53 27.00 17.12
C MET A 1 -15.53 26.87 18.25
N THR A 2 -14.49 27.67 18.16
CA THR A 2 -13.35 27.70 19.09
C THR A 2 -13.80 28.31 20.41
N THR A 3 -13.54 27.65 21.53
CA THR A 3 -13.90 28.17 22.86
C THR A 3 -13.12 29.43 23.19
N ARG A 4 -13.63 30.27 24.11
CA ARG A 4 -12.92 31.48 24.58
C ARG A 4 -11.51 31.16 25.11
N THR A 5 -11.35 30.00 25.74
CA THR A 5 -10.07 29.53 26.27
C THR A 5 -9.10 29.18 25.15
N GLU A 6 -9.56 28.47 24.13
CA GLU A 6 -8.75 28.10 22.96
C GLU A 6 -8.33 29.33 22.14
N LYS A 7 -9.24 30.30 21.91
CA LYS A 7 -8.92 31.56 21.21
C LYS A 7 -7.75 32.29 21.87
N ARG A 8 -7.75 32.38 23.21
CA ARG A 8 -6.66 33.02 23.96
C ARG A 8 -5.33 32.30 23.76
N LEU A 9 -5.33 30.96 23.73
CA LEU A 9 -4.11 30.20 23.47
C LEU A 9 -3.56 30.47 22.07
N VAL A 10 -4.43 30.49 21.06
CA VAL A 10 -4.00 30.75 19.68
C VAL A 10 -3.47 32.18 19.53
N GLN A 11 -4.11 33.17 20.16
CA GLN A 11 -3.67 34.57 20.14
C GLN A 11 -2.26 34.78 20.72
N GLU A 12 -1.74 33.87 21.55
CA GLU A 12 -0.36 33.95 22.06
C GLU A 12 0.69 33.60 20.99
N ILE A 13 0.30 32.89 19.93
CA ILE A 13 1.18 32.40 18.86
C ILE A 13 0.79 32.91 17.46
N TRP A 14 -0.35 33.57 17.32
CA TRP A 14 -0.88 34.02 16.04
C TRP A 14 -0.51 35.48 15.77
N ASP A 15 0.26 35.73 14.72
CA ASP A 15 0.68 37.07 14.29
C ASP A 15 0.27 37.38 12.84
N ASP A 16 0.69 38.54 12.34
CA ASP A 16 0.38 38.99 10.97
C ASP A 16 0.92 38.05 9.88
N MET A 17 1.97 37.26 10.18
CA MET A 17 2.47 36.26 9.24
C MET A 17 1.53 35.07 9.17
N CYS A 18 0.95 34.64 10.29
CA CYS A 18 -0.11 33.62 10.30
C CYS A 18 -1.32 34.05 9.45
N ASP A 19 -1.69 35.34 9.49
CA ASP A 19 -2.74 35.88 8.61
C ASP A 19 -2.35 35.85 7.12
N LYS A 20 -1.08 36.08 6.78
CA LYS A 20 -0.57 35.94 5.40
C LYS A 20 -0.59 34.48 4.92
N ILE A 21 -0.11 33.55 5.75
CA ILE A 21 -0.17 32.11 5.50
C ILE A 21 -1.63 31.69 5.24
N LEU A 22 -2.55 32.11 6.11
CA LEU A 22 -3.97 31.81 5.97
C LEU A 22 -4.56 32.32 4.64
N LYS A 23 -4.22 33.55 4.23
CA LYS A 23 -4.66 34.11 2.94
C LYS A 23 -4.14 33.28 1.77
N GLU A 24 -2.85 32.97 1.75
CA GLU A 24 -2.23 32.16 0.69
C GLU A 24 -2.89 30.77 0.58
N LEU A 25 -3.04 30.09 1.72
CA LEU A 25 -3.74 28.80 1.77
C LEU A 25 -5.20 28.90 1.34
N THR A 26 -5.89 30.00 1.63
CA THR A 26 -7.27 30.23 1.21
C THR A 26 -7.39 30.44 -0.30
N HIS A 27 -6.42 31.13 -0.91
CA HIS A 27 -6.34 31.23 -2.36
C HIS A 27 -6.07 29.87 -3.02
N GLN A 28 -5.20 29.06 -2.42
CA GLN A 28 -4.79 27.78 -2.99
C GLN A 28 -5.82 26.66 -2.76
N TYR A 29 -6.40 26.58 -1.57
CA TYR A 29 -7.19 25.44 -1.09
C TYR A 29 -8.65 25.78 -0.78
N HIS A 30 -9.04 27.06 -0.94
CA HIS A 30 -10.41 27.53 -0.75
C HIS A 30 -10.99 27.12 0.62
N TRP A 31 -12.15 26.46 0.63
CA TRP A 31 -12.85 26.01 1.84
C TRP A 31 -12.08 24.92 2.63
N ASP A 32 -11.03 24.33 2.07
CA ASP A 32 -10.18 23.35 2.76
C ASP A 32 -8.95 24.00 3.44
N ALA A 33 -8.76 25.32 3.32
CA ALA A 33 -7.58 26.02 3.83
C ALA A 33 -7.36 25.87 5.34
N SER A 34 -8.44 25.81 6.13
CA SER A 34 -8.37 25.63 7.59
C SER A 34 -7.76 24.28 7.99
N TYR A 35 -7.82 23.26 7.14
CA TYR A 35 -7.18 21.95 7.37
C TYR A 35 -5.65 22.06 7.31
N TYR A 36 -5.13 22.97 6.50
CA TYR A 36 -3.70 23.13 6.23
C TYR A 36 -3.01 24.15 7.12
N VAL A 37 -3.77 25.10 7.66
CA VAL A 37 -3.22 26.18 8.45
C VAL A 37 -2.38 25.65 9.62
N ALA A 38 -2.80 24.55 10.26
CA ALA A 38 -2.17 24.07 11.47
C ALA A 38 -0.74 23.60 11.20
N MET A 39 -0.52 22.93 10.06
CA MET A 39 0.81 22.47 9.66
C MET A 39 1.68 23.64 9.20
N ALA A 40 1.14 24.52 8.35
CA ALA A 40 1.89 25.67 7.85
C ALA A 40 2.30 26.65 8.97
N VAL A 41 1.40 26.91 9.92
CA VAL A 41 1.70 27.71 11.12
C VAL A 41 2.71 26.99 12.01
N ALA A 42 2.61 25.66 12.16
CA ALA A 42 3.59 24.89 12.94
C ALA A 42 5.00 24.90 12.32
N GLU A 43 5.12 24.88 10.99
CA GLU A 43 6.40 25.01 10.27
C GLU A 43 6.99 26.41 10.38
N TYR A 44 6.13 27.44 10.40
CA TYR A 44 6.55 28.82 10.58
C TYR A 44 7.03 29.13 12.02
N LEU A 45 6.34 28.58 13.02
CA LEU A 45 6.59 28.93 14.42
C LEU A 45 7.94 28.39 14.93
N PRO A 46 8.64 29.14 15.80
CA PRO A 46 9.77 28.61 16.55
C PRO A 46 9.37 27.33 17.32
N PRO A 47 10.19 26.26 17.30
CA PRO A 47 9.86 24.99 17.94
C PRO A 47 9.46 25.13 19.42
N GLU A 48 10.11 26.03 20.17
CA GLU A 48 9.77 26.27 21.57
C GLU A 48 8.35 26.84 21.78
N LYS A 49 7.89 27.71 20.88
CA LYS A 49 6.56 28.33 20.95
C LYS A 49 5.49 27.31 20.60
N LEU A 50 5.72 26.52 19.56
CA LEU A 50 4.83 25.44 19.15
C LEU A 50 4.68 24.40 20.28
N GLU A 51 5.78 23.98 20.90
CA GLU A 51 5.75 23.00 21.98
C GLU A 51 5.04 23.53 23.23
N LYS A 52 5.28 24.80 23.58
CA LYS A 52 4.54 25.46 24.66
C LYS A 52 3.03 25.50 24.38
N PHE A 53 2.63 25.80 23.14
CA PHE A 53 1.24 25.82 22.72
C PHE A 53 0.60 24.41 22.79
N LYS A 54 1.27 23.38 22.28
CA LYS A 54 0.81 21.97 22.37
C LYS A 54 0.53 21.55 23.81
N LYS A 55 1.49 21.79 24.72
CA LYS A 55 1.33 21.50 26.16
C LYS A 55 0.18 22.30 26.80
N ALA A 56 -0.03 23.54 26.37
CA ALA A 56 -1.11 24.37 26.87
C ALA A 56 -2.49 23.86 26.43
N CYS A 57 -2.62 23.35 25.20
CA CYS A 57 -3.82 22.67 24.72
C CYS A 57 -4.12 21.41 25.55
N GLU A 58 -3.12 20.55 25.74
CA GLU A 58 -3.25 19.31 26.53
C GLU A 58 -3.66 19.60 27.98
N LYS A 59 -2.96 20.52 28.65
CA LYS A 59 -3.22 20.86 30.06
C LYS A 59 -4.63 21.40 30.29
N LYS A 60 -5.21 22.08 29.31
CA LYS A 60 -6.54 22.68 29.40
C LYS A 60 -7.65 21.76 28.90
N ASN A 61 -7.34 20.51 28.59
CA ASN A 61 -8.27 19.52 28.03
C ASN A 61 -9.03 20.08 26.82
N THR A 62 -8.33 20.87 25.98
CA THR A 62 -8.90 21.40 24.74
C THR A 62 -8.89 20.34 23.65
N HIS A 63 -9.41 20.67 22.48
CA HIS A 63 -9.17 19.85 21.29
C HIS A 63 -7.66 19.71 21.04
N ILE A 64 -7.30 18.67 20.28
CA ILE A 64 -5.92 18.45 19.82
C ILE A 64 -5.45 19.73 19.10
N TRP A 65 -4.22 20.16 19.38
CA TRP A 65 -3.71 21.49 19.02
C TRP A 65 -3.95 21.91 17.56
N TYR A 66 -3.88 20.98 16.61
CA TYR A 66 -4.11 21.27 15.19
C TYR A 66 -5.58 21.56 14.87
N ASN A 67 -6.54 20.92 15.57
CA ASN A 67 -7.96 21.23 15.46
C ASN A 67 -8.28 22.62 16.01
N VAL A 68 -7.58 23.01 17.08
CA VAL A 68 -7.70 24.35 17.68
C VAL A 68 -7.26 25.42 16.69
N LEU A 69 -6.10 25.24 16.05
CA LEU A 69 -5.63 26.16 15.00
C LEU A 69 -6.55 26.19 13.78
N GLY A 70 -7.01 25.02 13.30
CA GLY A 70 -7.92 24.95 12.15
C GLY A 70 -9.26 25.64 12.42
N SER A 71 -9.84 25.44 13.62
CA SER A 71 -11.09 26.10 14.03
C SER A 71 -10.90 27.61 14.14
N PHE A 72 -9.78 28.06 14.73
CA PHE A 72 -9.46 29.48 14.82
C PHE A 72 -9.30 30.11 13.43
N ALA A 73 -8.61 29.44 12.50
CA ALA A 73 -8.46 29.93 11.13
C ALA A 73 -9.79 30.06 10.40
N GLN A 74 -10.74 29.13 10.60
CA GLN A 74 -12.06 29.24 9.98
C GLN A 74 -12.77 30.54 10.40
N GLU A 75 -12.72 30.86 11.69
CA GLU A 75 -13.28 32.12 12.21
C GLU A 75 -12.47 33.33 11.72
N ARG A 76 -11.14 33.18 11.63
CA ARG A 76 -10.23 34.25 11.17
C ARG A 76 -10.43 34.60 9.71
N ILE A 77 -10.77 33.64 8.84
CA ILE A 77 -11.16 33.88 7.45
C ILE A 77 -12.36 34.83 7.37
N GLU A 78 -13.37 34.60 8.21
CA GLU A 78 -14.58 35.43 8.28
C GLU A 78 -14.26 36.83 8.82
N GLU A 79 -13.48 36.93 9.89
CA GLU A 79 -13.05 38.21 10.49
C GLU A 79 -12.26 39.08 9.51
N LEU A 80 -11.31 38.48 8.80
CA LEU A 80 -10.48 39.14 7.80
C LEU A 80 -11.21 39.38 6.47
N ARG A 81 -12.43 38.84 6.32
CA ARG A 81 -13.22 38.88 5.09
C ARG A 81 -12.42 38.38 3.88
N ILE A 82 -11.65 37.31 4.07
CA ILE A 82 -10.89 36.69 2.98
C ILE A 82 -11.89 36.09 2.00
N GLU A 83 -11.79 36.50 0.73
CA GLU A 83 -12.70 36.03 -0.30
C GLU A 83 -12.41 34.57 -0.65
N ILE A 84 -13.39 33.69 -0.43
CA ILE A 84 -13.37 32.31 -0.90
C ILE A 84 -14.26 32.20 -2.12
N ARG A 85 -13.72 31.60 -3.20
CA ARG A 85 -14.53 31.26 -4.38
C ARG A 85 -15.73 30.42 -3.94
N LYS A 86 -16.94 30.83 -4.33
CA LYS A 86 -18.14 30.06 -4.05
C LYS A 86 -18.03 28.67 -4.73
N PRO A 87 -18.30 27.58 -4.00
CA PRO A 87 -18.34 26.26 -4.60
C PRO A 87 -19.45 26.21 -5.65
N ILE A 88 -19.17 25.56 -6.79
CA ILE A 88 -20.17 25.35 -7.84
C ILE A 88 -20.76 23.94 -7.74
N VAL A 89 -21.98 23.77 -8.27
CA VAL A 89 -22.59 22.46 -8.45
C VAL A 89 -21.99 21.83 -9.71
N LYS A 90 -21.47 20.61 -9.58
CA LYS A 90 -20.94 19.79 -10.67
C LYS A 90 -21.78 18.51 -10.82
N LYS A 91 -21.68 17.86 -11.97
CA LYS A 91 -22.26 16.52 -12.19
C LYS A 91 -21.18 15.45 -12.09
N CYS A 92 -21.46 14.39 -11.34
CA CYS A 92 -20.55 13.27 -11.20
C CYS A 92 -20.36 12.55 -12.53
N ARG A 93 -19.12 12.41 -13.00
CA ARG A 93 -18.80 11.75 -14.27
C ARG A 93 -18.99 10.23 -14.23
N HIS A 94 -19.19 9.65 -13.03
CA HIS A 94 -19.55 8.24 -12.87
C HIS A 94 -21.07 8.02 -12.80
N CYS A 95 -21.75 8.59 -11.80
CA CYS A 95 -23.18 8.31 -11.54
C CYS A 95 -24.15 9.36 -12.10
N GLY A 96 -23.67 10.50 -12.61
CA GLY A 96 -24.51 11.58 -13.14
C GLY A 96 -25.12 12.52 -12.08
N GLU A 97 -25.12 12.13 -10.81
CA GLU A 97 -25.67 12.92 -9.71
C GLU A 97 -24.97 14.27 -9.55
N GLU A 98 -25.74 15.28 -9.17
CA GLU A 98 -25.23 16.61 -8.84
C GLU A 98 -24.55 16.60 -7.46
N PHE A 99 -23.43 17.30 -7.35
CA PHE A 99 -22.73 17.49 -6.08
C PHE A 99 -22.13 18.90 -6.01
N LEU A 100 -22.17 19.48 -4.82
CA LEU A 100 -21.48 20.73 -4.54
C LEU A 100 -19.99 20.44 -4.38
N GLU A 101 -19.10 21.22 -5.00
CA GLU A 101 -17.66 20.96 -4.88
C GLU A 101 -17.22 20.83 -3.42
N SER A 102 -17.67 21.71 -2.53
CA SER A 102 -17.34 21.71 -1.11
C SER A 102 -17.89 20.51 -0.30
N SER A 103 -18.73 19.67 -0.89
CA SER A 103 -19.23 18.44 -0.25
C SER A 103 -18.27 17.25 -0.32
N ILE A 104 -17.22 17.33 -1.16
CA ILE A 104 -16.20 16.28 -1.23
C ILE A 104 -15.20 16.44 -0.09
N ARG A 105 -14.85 15.33 0.57
CA ARG A 105 -13.86 15.33 1.66
C ARG A 105 -12.55 15.99 1.23
N SER A 106 -11.91 16.74 2.13
CA SER A 106 -10.66 17.44 1.86
C SER A 106 -9.56 16.47 1.38
N SER A 107 -9.39 15.32 2.03
CA SER A 107 -8.36 14.32 1.65
C SER A 107 -8.44 13.85 0.19
N VAL A 108 -9.65 13.73 -0.35
CA VAL A 108 -9.91 13.38 -1.75
C VAL A 108 -9.57 14.54 -2.66
N SER A 109 -10.03 15.71 -2.26
CA SER A 109 -9.89 16.96 -3.00
C SER A 109 -8.43 17.31 -3.27
N ILE A 110 -7.60 17.07 -2.26
CA ILE A 110 -6.15 17.29 -2.31
C ILE A 110 -5.51 16.39 -3.36
N LYS A 111 -5.84 15.09 -3.33
CA LYS A 111 -5.32 14.13 -4.31
C LYS A 111 -5.78 14.47 -5.73
N ALA A 112 -7.00 14.99 -5.88
CA ALA A 112 -7.55 15.47 -7.13
C ALA A 112 -7.04 16.87 -7.56
N LYS A 113 -6.12 17.49 -6.82
CA LYS A 113 -5.69 18.89 -7.04
C LYS A 113 -6.87 19.86 -7.18
N TYR A 114 -7.92 19.61 -6.40
CA TYR A 114 -9.17 20.38 -6.36
C TYR A 114 -10.02 20.35 -7.63
N ASP A 115 -9.61 19.62 -8.66
CA ASP A 115 -10.43 19.37 -9.84
C ASP A 115 -11.29 18.11 -9.67
N ARG A 116 -12.44 18.32 -9.02
CA ARG A 116 -13.34 17.24 -8.60
C ARG A 116 -14.26 16.88 -9.76
N ILE A 117 -14.20 15.62 -10.20
CA ILE A 117 -15.06 15.07 -11.26
C ILE A 117 -16.04 13.99 -10.76
N PHE A 118 -15.88 13.54 -9.51
CA PHE A 118 -16.72 12.53 -8.86
C PHE A 118 -17.39 13.08 -7.60
N CYS A 119 -18.61 12.64 -7.32
CA CYS A 119 -19.30 12.95 -6.08
C CYS A 119 -18.66 12.22 -4.88
N ASN A 120 -19.03 12.65 -3.66
CA ASN A 120 -18.45 12.07 -2.45
C ASN A 120 -18.80 10.59 -2.32
N HIS A 121 -20.02 10.20 -2.71
CA HIS A 121 -20.44 8.81 -2.70
C HIS A 121 -19.58 7.91 -3.61
N CYS A 122 -19.35 8.30 -4.88
CA CYS A 122 -18.52 7.53 -5.80
C CYS A 122 -17.06 7.49 -5.37
N THR A 123 -16.56 8.59 -4.82
CA THR A 123 -15.17 8.63 -4.38
C THR A 123 -14.95 7.79 -3.13
N ASP A 124 -15.86 7.85 -2.16
CA ASP A 124 -15.83 7.02 -0.96
C ASP A 124 -16.02 5.54 -1.28
N SER A 125 -16.83 5.27 -2.30
CA SER A 125 -17.04 3.93 -2.83
C SER A 125 -15.74 3.30 -3.33
N VAL A 126 -14.93 4.06 -4.08
CA VAL A 126 -13.62 3.61 -4.56
C VAL A 126 -12.56 3.61 -3.47
N LEU A 127 -12.46 4.68 -2.68
CA LEU A 127 -11.34 4.91 -1.76
C LEU A 127 -11.51 4.26 -0.38
N SER A 128 -12.75 4.05 0.06
CA SER A 128 -13.06 3.59 1.43
C SER A 128 -13.84 2.27 1.44
N GLY A 129 -14.13 1.66 0.28
CA GLY A 129 -14.88 0.41 0.19
C GLY A 129 -16.20 0.48 0.96
N GLY A 130 -17.02 1.52 0.72
CA GLY A 130 -18.27 1.71 1.46
C GLY A 130 -19.20 0.49 1.42
N LEU A 131 -20.10 0.35 2.41
CA LEU A 131 -20.99 -0.82 2.57
C LEU A 131 -21.75 -1.20 1.27
N ASN A 132 -22.20 -0.21 0.50
CA ASN A 132 -22.90 -0.43 -0.78
C ASN A 132 -21.98 -0.93 -1.91
N VAL A 133 -20.68 -0.67 -1.83
CA VAL A 133 -19.67 -1.18 -2.76
C VAL A 133 -19.27 -2.60 -2.39
N ILE A 134 -19.10 -2.88 -1.10
CA ILE A 134 -18.83 -4.25 -0.62
C ILE A 134 -19.92 -5.21 -1.11
N ALA A 135 -21.18 -4.77 -1.17
CA ALA A 135 -22.28 -5.57 -1.69
C ALA A 135 -22.22 -5.82 -3.21
N LYS A 136 -21.63 -4.92 -4.00
CA LYS A 136 -21.46 -5.07 -5.46
C LYS A 136 -20.17 -5.79 -5.85
N GLN A 137 -19.13 -5.68 -5.03
CA GLN A 137 -17.85 -6.35 -5.23
C GLN A 137 -17.83 -7.76 -4.63
N SER A 138 -18.90 -8.53 -4.90
CA SER A 138 -18.99 -9.94 -4.50
C SER A 138 -18.11 -10.82 -5.39
N ALA A 139 -17.94 -12.09 -4.99
CA ALA A 139 -17.34 -13.09 -5.86
C ALA A 139 -18.10 -13.18 -7.19
N LYS A 140 -17.37 -13.38 -8.27
CA LYS A 140 -17.86 -13.56 -9.64
C LYS A 140 -17.29 -14.86 -10.21
N PRO A 141 -17.84 -15.40 -11.30
CA PRO A 141 -17.23 -16.55 -11.99
C PRO A 141 -15.76 -16.26 -12.36
N PRO A 142 -14.85 -17.24 -12.27
CA PRO A 142 -13.41 -17.02 -12.45
C PRO A 142 -13.05 -16.35 -13.78
N SER A 143 -13.70 -16.74 -14.88
CA SER A 143 -13.48 -16.13 -16.19
C SER A 143 -13.85 -14.65 -16.25
N GLU A 144 -14.91 -14.24 -15.56
CA GLU A 144 -15.32 -12.84 -15.44
C GLU A 144 -14.33 -12.05 -14.59
N MET A 145 -13.85 -12.65 -13.49
CA MET A 145 -12.82 -12.03 -12.63
C MET A 145 -11.54 -11.71 -13.40
N LEU A 146 -11.04 -12.67 -14.19
CA LEU A 146 -9.84 -12.50 -15.02
C LEU A 146 -10.03 -11.44 -16.10
N THR A 147 -11.22 -11.40 -16.73
CA THR A 147 -11.56 -10.39 -17.74
C THR A 147 -11.55 -8.98 -17.15
N ILE A 148 -12.24 -8.78 -16.02
CA ILE A 148 -12.28 -7.49 -15.32
C ILE A 148 -10.88 -7.06 -14.87
N LEU A 149 -10.07 -8.00 -14.35
CA LEU A 149 -8.70 -7.71 -13.91
C LEU A 149 -7.82 -7.26 -15.08
N ARG A 150 -7.93 -7.91 -16.24
CA ARG A 150 -7.20 -7.52 -17.46
C ARG A 150 -7.62 -6.13 -17.94
N GLU A 151 -8.92 -5.89 -18.09
CA GLU A 151 -9.47 -4.60 -18.50
C GLU A 151 -9.04 -3.47 -17.55
N PHE A 152 -9.04 -3.74 -16.25
CA PHE A 152 -8.57 -2.79 -15.25
C PHE A 152 -7.10 -2.43 -15.45
N CYS A 153 -6.22 -3.44 -15.61
CA CYS A 153 -4.79 -3.23 -15.83
C CYS A 153 -4.52 -2.48 -17.14
N GLU A 154 -5.29 -2.77 -18.20
CA GLU A 154 -5.23 -2.05 -19.47
C GLU A 154 -5.61 -0.58 -19.33
N VAL A 155 -6.56 -0.22 -18.47
CA VAL A 155 -6.93 1.18 -18.24
C VAL A 155 -5.91 1.91 -17.38
N VAL A 156 -5.45 1.30 -16.29
CA VAL A 156 -4.52 1.96 -15.36
C VAL A 156 -3.07 1.97 -15.85
N LYS A 157 -2.74 1.14 -16.86
CA LYS A 157 -1.40 1.05 -17.51
C LYS A 157 -0.27 0.65 -16.56
N PHE A 158 -0.58 -0.01 -15.45
CA PHE A 158 0.38 -0.64 -14.57
C PHE A 158 -0.23 -1.87 -13.90
N VAL A 159 0.62 -2.69 -13.30
CA VAL A 159 0.20 -3.88 -12.55
C VAL A 159 -0.16 -3.49 -11.11
N PRO A 160 -1.44 -3.52 -10.70
CA PRO A 160 -1.85 -3.12 -9.36
C PRO A 160 -1.26 -4.05 -8.28
N SER A 161 -0.69 -3.46 -7.23
CA SER A 161 -0.26 -4.19 -6.03
C SER A 161 -1.41 -4.44 -5.07
N SER A 162 -1.24 -5.35 -4.11
CA SER A 162 -2.23 -5.57 -3.05
C SER A 162 -2.50 -4.29 -2.24
N SER A 163 -1.47 -3.48 -1.95
CA SER A 163 -1.61 -2.19 -1.29
C SER A 163 -2.40 -1.19 -2.12
N PHE A 164 -2.18 -1.19 -3.45
CA PHE A 164 -2.97 -0.37 -4.35
C PHE A 164 -4.45 -0.81 -4.35
N MET A 165 -4.73 -2.11 -4.38
CA MET A 165 -6.11 -2.62 -4.31
C MET A 165 -6.83 -2.26 -3.01
N ALA A 166 -6.09 -2.09 -1.90
CA ALA A 166 -6.65 -1.66 -0.63
C ALA A 166 -6.95 -0.15 -0.57
N GLN A 167 -6.15 0.67 -1.27
CA GLN A 167 -6.29 2.12 -1.31
C GLN A 167 -6.02 2.64 -2.73
N PRO A 168 -6.95 2.42 -3.67
CA PRO A 168 -6.74 2.78 -5.07
C PRO A 168 -6.60 4.30 -5.21
N SER A 169 -5.78 4.73 -6.16
CA SER A 169 -5.67 6.14 -6.50
C SER A 169 -5.50 6.30 -8.00
N PHE A 170 -6.46 7.00 -8.62
CA PHE A 170 -6.49 7.20 -10.07
C PHE A 170 -6.14 8.63 -10.48
N PHE A 171 -5.91 9.55 -9.54
CA PHE A 171 -5.79 10.98 -9.81
C PHE A 171 -4.59 11.37 -10.70
N SER A 172 -3.64 10.47 -10.91
CA SER A 172 -2.53 10.65 -11.85
C SER A 172 -2.89 10.29 -13.30
N LEU A 173 -4.01 9.59 -13.53
CA LEU A 173 -4.50 9.24 -14.87
C LEU A 173 -5.22 10.45 -15.50
N PRO A 174 -5.31 10.54 -16.84
CA PRO A 174 -6.19 11.52 -17.47
C PRO A 174 -7.66 11.25 -17.13
N GLU A 175 -8.51 12.28 -17.23
CA GLU A 175 -9.91 12.24 -16.75
C GLU A 175 -10.71 11.04 -17.29
N GLU A 176 -10.63 10.78 -18.59
CA GLU A 176 -11.39 9.70 -19.23
C GLU A 176 -10.97 8.32 -18.71
N GLU A 177 -9.68 8.11 -18.48
CA GLU A 177 -9.12 6.92 -17.85
C GLU A 177 -9.52 6.82 -16.38
N GLN A 178 -9.60 7.93 -15.63
CA GLN A 178 -10.12 7.93 -14.25
C GLN A 178 -11.56 7.46 -14.20
N VAL A 179 -12.41 7.92 -15.11
CA VAL A 179 -13.82 7.52 -15.20
C VAL A 179 -13.94 6.03 -15.51
N LYS A 180 -13.16 5.54 -16.49
CA LYS A 180 -13.12 4.11 -16.84
C LYS A 180 -12.61 3.25 -15.68
N ALA A 181 -11.48 3.62 -15.07
CA ALA A 181 -10.89 2.89 -13.96
C ALA A 181 -11.86 2.83 -12.77
N THR A 182 -12.52 3.95 -12.46
CA THR A 182 -13.53 4.02 -11.40
C THR A 182 -14.70 3.07 -11.67
N ARG A 183 -15.20 3.03 -12.91
CA ARG A 183 -16.31 2.14 -13.28
C ARG A 183 -15.93 0.67 -13.13
N ILE A 184 -14.79 0.28 -13.72
CA ILE A 184 -14.30 -1.10 -13.66
C ILE A 184 -14.05 -1.50 -12.20
N PHE A 185 -13.40 -0.64 -11.41
CA PHE A 185 -13.09 -0.93 -10.01
C PHE A 185 -14.34 -1.13 -9.15
N LEU A 186 -15.42 -0.39 -9.40
CA LEU A 186 -16.67 -0.56 -8.65
C LEU A 186 -17.39 -1.88 -8.94
N GLU A 187 -17.13 -2.49 -10.10
CA GLU A 187 -17.65 -3.79 -10.51
C GLU A 187 -16.70 -4.95 -10.17
N MET A 188 -15.42 -4.63 -9.97
CA MET A 188 -14.36 -5.58 -9.69
C MET A 188 -14.54 -6.23 -8.30
N PRO A 189 -14.46 -7.58 -8.19
CA PRO A 189 -14.48 -8.25 -6.90
C PRO A 189 -13.37 -7.77 -5.97
N LEU A 190 -13.62 -7.84 -4.67
CA LEU A 190 -12.58 -7.55 -3.67
C LEU A 190 -11.35 -8.44 -3.89
N TYR A 191 -10.16 -7.87 -3.65
CA TYR A 191 -8.85 -8.54 -3.72
C TYR A 191 -8.85 -9.95 -3.10
N LYS A 192 -9.50 -10.12 -1.95
CA LYS A 192 -9.59 -11.41 -1.23
C LYS A 192 -10.23 -12.53 -2.06
N PHE A 193 -11.17 -12.20 -2.95
CA PHE A 193 -11.81 -13.20 -3.81
C PHE A 193 -10.83 -13.69 -4.88
N TYR A 194 -10.00 -12.81 -5.45
CA TYR A 194 -8.95 -13.23 -6.37
C TYR A 194 -7.93 -14.14 -5.69
N VAL A 195 -7.50 -13.81 -4.46
CA VAL A 195 -6.58 -14.68 -3.70
C VAL A 195 -7.22 -16.04 -3.40
N SER A 196 -8.48 -16.05 -2.97
CA SER A 196 -9.19 -17.29 -2.65
C SER A 196 -9.39 -18.19 -3.88
N GLU A 197 -9.68 -17.60 -5.04
CA GLU A 197 -10.00 -18.34 -6.26
C GLU A 197 -8.75 -18.83 -6.99
N PHE A 198 -7.72 -17.99 -7.08
CA PHE A 198 -6.52 -18.26 -7.89
C PHE A 198 -5.30 -18.65 -7.04
N GLY A 199 -5.47 -18.80 -5.73
CA GLY A 199 -4.41 -19.10 -4.74
C GLY A 199 -3.56 -17.89 -4.36
N SER A 200 -3.30 -16.98 -5.30
CA SER A 200 -2.62 -15.71 -5.03
C SER A 200 -3.01 -14.62 -6.02
N TRP A 201 -2.70 -13.38 -5.65
CA TRP A 201 -2.85 -12.24 -6.56
C TRP A 201 -1.94 -12.33 -7.79
N PHE A 202 -0.73 -12.85 -7.61
CA PHE A 202 0.23 -12.99 -8.70
C PHE A 202 -0.25 -14.02 -9.73
N LYS A 203 -0.78 -15.16 -9.25
CA LYS A 203 -1.42 -16.17 -10.11
C LYS A 203 -2.63 -15.61 -10.85
N ALA A 204 -3.46 -14.79 -10.19
CA ALA A 204 -4.57 -14.11 -10.84
C ALA A 204 -4.11 -13.18 -11.98
N LEU A 205 -3.04 -12.41 -11.79
CA LEU A 205 -2.47 -11.53 -12.82
C LEU A 205 -1.92 -12.30 -14.02
N ILE A 206 -1.24 -13.43 -13.78
CA ILE A 206 -0.74 -14.30 -14.85
C ILE A 206 -1.90 -14.91 -15.64
N GLN A 207 -2.89 -15.49 -14.94
CA GLN A 207 -4.06 -16.08 -15.60
C GLN A 207 -4.92 -15.06 -16.35
N ALA A 208 -4.91 -13.79 -15.90
CA ALA A 208 -5.57 -12.70 -16.61
C ALA A 208 -4.81 -12.23 -17.86
N GLY A 209 -3.61 -12.77 -18.12
CA GLY A 209 -2.75 -12.35 -19.24
C GLY A 209 -2.20 -10.93 -19.05
N VAL A 210 -2.05 -10.48 -17.80
CA VAL A 210 -1.47 -9.16 -17.49
C VAL A 210 0.07 -9.24 -17.47
N LEU A 211 0.61 -10.43 -17.21
CA LEU A 211 2.05 -10.69 -17.14
C LEU A 211 2.43 -11.69 -18.24
N ASP A 212 2.89 -11.18 -19.37
CA ASP A 212 3.10 -11.94 -20.62
C ASP A 212 4.10 -13.11 -20.51
N ASP A 213 5.09 -13.02 -19.62
CA ASP A 213 6.12 -14.05 -19.41
C ASP A 213 6.03 -14.73 -18.04
N GLY A 214 4.92 -14.51 -17.31
CA GLY A 214 4.78 -15.00 -15.95
C GLY A 214 5.76 -14.36 -14.96
N THR A 215 6.39 -13.24 -15.32
CA THR A 215 7.31 -12.51 -14.45
C THR A 215 6.81 -11.11 -14.10
N GLN A 216 7.17 -10.64 -12.91
CA GLN A 216 6.97 -9.26 -12.47
C GLN A 216 8.26 -8.77 -11.83
N ARG A 217 8.95 -7.83 -12.49
CA ARG A 217 10.11 -7.15 -11.91
C ARG A 217 9.65 -6.24 -10.76
N LEU A 218 10.24 -6.40 -9.59
CA LEU A 218 9.98 -5.56 -8.42
C LEU A 218 11.21 -4.68 -8.14
N PHE A 219 11.05 -3.69 -7.25
CA PHE A 219 12.18 -2.85 -6.80
C PHE A 219 13.31 -3.68 -6.16
N PHE A 220 12.96 -4.84 -5.59
CA PHE A 220 13.88 -5.89 -5.16
C PHE A 220 13.44 -7.23 -5.78
N GLY A 221 14.26 -7.80 -6.67
CA GLY A 221 14.03 -9.13 -7.26
C GLY A 221 13.00 -9.17 -8.40
N THR A 222 12.67 -10.40 -8.80
CA THR A 222 11.74 -10.71 -9.89
C THR A 222 10.80 -11.80 -9.40
N ARG A 223 9.49 -11.51 -9.29
CA ARG A 223 8.50 -12.55 -9.06
C ARG A 223 8.28 -13.35 -10.33
N CYS A 224 8.28 -14.66 -10.26
CA CYS A 224 8.08 -15.55 -11.41
C CYS A 224 7.42 -16.86 -10.98
N LEU A 225 6.79 -17.58 -11.92
CA LEU A 225 6.30 -18.94 -11.69
C LEU A 225 7.30 -19.97 -12.21
N ALA A 226 7.63 -20.95 -11.38
CA ALA A 226 8.37 -22.15 -11.80
C ALA A 226 7.47 -23.11 -12.60
N ASN A 227 8.08 -24.09 -13.26
CA ASN A 227 7.42 -25.05 -14.15
C ASN A 227 6.29 -25.85 -13.47
N ASP A 228 6.39 -26.09 -12.17
CA ASP A 228 5.39 -26.80 -11.37
C ASP A 228 4.32 -25.88 -10.74
N GLY A 229 4.41 -24.57 -10.98
CA GLY A 229 3.47 -23.56 -10.49
C GLY A 229 3.83 -22.95 -9.13
N HIS A 230 5.02 -23.20 -8.59
CA HIS A 230 5.53 -22.47 -7.43
C HIS A 230 5.85 -20.99 -7.75
N GLU A 231 5.55 -20.11 -6.79
CA GLU A 231 5.89 -18.68 -6.89
C GLU A 231 7.30 -18.44 -6.38
N CYS A 232 8.16 -17.91 -7.23
CA CYS A 232 9.55 -17.57 -6.94
C CYS A 232 9.73 -16.07 -6.78
N ALA A 233 10.51 -15.64 -5.78
CA ALA A 233 10.82 -14.23 -5.53
C ALA A 233 12.08 -13.75 -6.28
N SER A 234 12.79 -14.68 -6.94
CA SER A 234 13.93 -14.39 -7.80
C SER A 234 14.04 -15.36 -8.97
N ILE A 235 14.78 -14.96 -10.02
CA ILE A 235 15.11 -15.84 -11.15
C ILE A 235 15.93 -17.04 -10.67
N ALA A 236 16.83 -16.85 -9.69
CA ALA A 236 17.63 -17.93 -9.13
C ALA A 236 16.78 -18.98 -8.40
N GLU A 237 15.78 -18.53 -7.62
CA GLU A 237 14.80 -19.45 -7.04
C GLU A 237 14.07 -20.23 -8.13
N LYS A 238 13.61 -19.55 -9.19
CA LYS A 238 12.97 -20.23 -10.32
C LYS A 238 13.90 -21.27 -10.96
N THR A 239 15.17 -20.94 -11.18
CA THR A 239 16.14 -21.88 -11.78
C THR A 239 16.32 -23.14 -10.95
N ILE A 240 16.38 -23.02 -9.62
CA ILE A 240 16.49 -24.18 -8.72
C ILE A 240 15.19 -24.98 -8.71
N ASP A 241 14.06 -24.29 -8.59
CA ASP A 241 12.72 -24.89 -8.53
C ASP A 241 12.37 -25.63 -9.84
N ASP A 242 12.63 -25.02 -11.00
CA ASP A 242 12.52 -25.66 -12.31
C ASP A 242 13.42 -26.89 -12.41
N TRP A 243 14.67 -26.82 -11.93
CA TRP A 243 15.57 -27.96 -11.98
C TRP A 243 15.01 -29.14 -11.17
N LEU A 244 14.45 -28.88 -9.98
CA LEU A 244 13.80 -29.91 -9.16
C LEU A 244 12.58 -30.50 -9.89
N ALA A 245 11.74 -29.65 -10.47
CA ALA A 245 10.55 -30.06 -11.21
C ALA A 245 10.90 -30.89 -12.46
N ASP A 246 11.88 -30.46 -13.25
CA ASP A 246 12.32 -31.10 -14.49
C ASP A 246 12.90 -32.51 -14.24
N HIS A 247 13.43 -32.75 -13.04
CA HIS A 247 13.90 -34.06 -12.58
C HIS A 247 12.84 -34.88 -11.85
N ASN A 248 11.58 -34.43 -11.80
CA ASN A 248 10.47 -35.04 -11.09
C ASN A 248 10.70 -35.20 -9.57
N ILE A 249 11.49 -34.31 -8.98
CA ILE A 249 11.76 -34.31 -7.53
C ILE A 249 10.63 -33.58 -6.83
N MET A 250 9.82 -34.32 -6.07
CA MET A 250 8.76 -33.76 -5.24
C MET A 250 9.38 -32.93 -4.11
N HIS A 251 9.07 -31.63 -4.11
CA HIS A 251 9.62 -30.70 -3.14
C HIS A 251 8.55 -29.77 -2.59
N GLN A 252 8.77 -29.28 -1.37
CA GLN A 252 7.91 -28.30 -0.70
C GLN A 252 8.61 -26.95 -0.64
N LYS A 253 7.93 -25.89 -1.07
CA LYS A 253 8.43 -24.52 -0.93
C LYS A 253 8.14 -23.90 0.44
N GLU A 254 9.10 -23.10 0.92
CA GLU A 254 9.05 -22.35 2.19
C GLU A 254 8.65 -23.17 3.45
N PRO A 255 9.18 -24.40 3.62
CA PRO A 255 8.87 -25.26 4.76
C PRO A 255 9.42 -24.66 6.07
N LEU A 256 8.74 -24.92 7.19
CA LEU A 256 9.20 -24.47 8.51
C LEU A 256 10.38 -25.31 9.02
N TYR A 257 11.35 -24.64 9.63
CA TYR A 257 12.32 -25.32 10.49
C TYR A 257 11.65 -25.83 11.78
N PRO A 258 12.19 -26.88 12.43
CA PRO A 258 11.71 -27.37 13.71
C PRO A 258 11.70 -26.31 14.81
N TYR A 259 10.87 -26.55 15.82
CA TYR A 259 10.91 -25.81 17.07
C TYR A 259 12.24 -26.04 17.79
N ASP A 260 12.83 -24.95 18.28
CA ASP A 260 13.96 -24.97 19.20
C ASP A 260 13.84 -23.80 20.18
N GLU A 261 14.04 -24.07 21.47
CA GLU A 261 13.82 -23.08 22.54
C GLU A 261 14.73 -21.84 22.43
N GLU A 262 15.94 -22.00 21.89
CA GLU A 262 16.93 -20.93 21.80
C GLU A 262 17.00 -20.32 20.40
N LEU A 263 16.98 -21.17 19.37
CA LEU A 263 17.28 -20.79 17.98
C LEU A 263 16.02 -20.51 17.14
N ASN A 264 14.87 -21.12 17.47
CA ASN A 264 13.62 -20.95 16.75
C ASN A 264 12.37 -21.09 17.65
N PRO A 265 12.26 -20.34 18.77
CA PRO A 265 11.22 -20.56 19.78
C PRO A 265 9.80 -20.27 19.26
N ALA A 266 9.69 -19.45 18.22
CA ALA A 266 8.41 -19.07 17.64
C ALA A 266 8.08 -19.82 16.33
N THR A 267 8.91 -20.80 15.92
CA THR A 267 8.75 -21.58 14.68
C THR A 267 8.47 -20.72 13.44
N LYS A 268 9.26 -19.64 13.27
CA LYS A 268 9.11 -18.70 12.15
C LYS A 268 10.18 -18.84 11.07
N LEU A 269 11.26 -19.56 11.35
CA LEU A 269 12.30 -19.82 10.35
C LEU A 269 11.77 -20.75 9.27
N ARG A 270 12.05 -20.40 8.01
CA ARG A 270 11.68 -21.17 6.82
C ARG A 270 12.92 -21.46 6.00
N ALA A 271 13.02 -22.68 5.45
CA ALA A 271 13.95 -22.95 4.36
C ALA A 271 13.34 -22.54 3.03
N ASP A 272 14.12 -22.54 1.95
CA ASP A 272 13.58 -22.20 0.64
C ASP A 272 12.84 -23.43 0.06
N TRP A 273 13.45 -24.62 0.18
CA TRP A 273 12.83 -25.89 -0.20
C TRP A 273 13.07 -27.01 0.81
N ARG A 274 12.20 -28.02 0.77
CA ARG A 274 12.38 -29.31 1.45
C ARG A 274 12.13 -30.47 0.49
N ILE A 275 13.02 -31.44 0.55
CA ILE A 275 12.93 -32.71 -0.17
C ILE A 275 13.11 -33.80 0.88
N GLU A 276 12.06 -34.55 1.18
CA GLU A 276 12.05 -35.54 2.27
C GLU A 276 12.55 -34.97 3.62
N SER A 277 13.73 -35.38 4.09
CA SER A 277 14.39 -34.89 5.31
C SER A 277 15.44 -33.79 5.06
N ILE A 278 15.70 -33.45 3.80
CA ILE A 278 16.72 -32.49 3.38
C ILE A 278 16.07 -31.11 3.24
N LEU A 279 16.74 -30.09 3.76
CA LEU A 279 16.40 -28.68 3.54
C LEU A 279 17.39 -28.06 2.55
N ILE A 280 16.89 -27.20 1.66
CA ILE A 280 17.69 -26.44 0.71
C ILE A 280 17.49 -24.94 0.96
N GLU A 281 18.59 -24.19 0.94
CA GLU A 281 18.64 -22.73 1.03
C GLU A 281 19.41 -22.17 -0.16
N TYR A 282 18.92 -21.07 -0.75
CA TYR A 282 19.65 -20.29 -1.74
C TYR A 282 20.16 -18.98 -1.12
N ALA A 283 21.47 -18.88 -0.94
CA ALA A 283 22.13 -17.76 -0.29
C ALA A 283 22.47 -16.62 -1.27
N GLY A 284 21.48 -16.07 -1.97
CA GLY A 284 21.69 -15.07 -3.03
C GLY A 284 22.14 -13.66 -2.58
N LEU A 285 22.16 -13.35 -1.27
CA LEU A 285 22.42 -12.01 -0.72
C LEU A 285 23.43 -12.00 0.45
N MET A 286 24.48 -12.83 0.40
CA MET A 286 25.47 -12.98 1.48
C MET A 286 26.31 -11.72 1.79
N ASN A 287 26.24 -10.67 0.97
CA ASN A 287 26.97 -9.42 1.16
C ASN A 287 26.34 -8.47 2.19
N ARG A 288 25.26 -8.87 2.89
CA ARG A 288 24.67 -8.14 4.03
C ARG A 288 24.88 -8.90 5.34
N GLN A 289 25.44 -8.23 6.34
CA GLN A 289 25.83 -8.80 7.64
C GLN A 289 24.66 -9.45 8.40
N GLU A 290 23.43 -8.93 8.26
CA GLU A 290 22.22 -9.55 8.83
C GLU A 290 21.86 -10.91 8.20
N TYR A 291 22.29 -11.17 6.96
CA TYR A 291 21.99 -12.40 6.23
C TYR A 291 22.90 -13.54 6.69
N SER A 292 24.17 -13.25 6.98
CA SER A 292 25.09 -14.24 7.54
C SER A 292 24.65 -14.74 8.91
N GLU A 293 24.15 -13.87 9.78
CA GLU A 293 23.69 -14.27 11.13
C GLU A 293 22.47 -15.18 11.08
N LYS A 294 21.51 -14.92 10.19
CA LYS A 294 20.34 -15.78 9.98
C LYS A 294 20.74 -17.15 9.42
N MET A 295 21.64 -17.18 8.44
CA MET A 295 22.10 -18.43 7.84
C MET A 295 22.91 -19.27 8.83
N SER A 296 23.77 -18.65 9.65
CA SER A 296 24.48 -19.34 10.73
C SER A 296 23.52 -19.98 11.73
N LYS A 297 22.46 -19.25 12.15
CA LYS A 297 21.43 -19.81 13.04
C LYS A 297 20.73 -21.02 12.42
N LYS A 298 20.34 -20.93 11.15
CA LYS A 298 19.71 -22.03 10.41
C LYS A 298 20.61 -23.26 10.32
N LYS A 299 21.90 -23.07 10.07
CA LYS A 299 22.88 -24.15 10.03
C LYS A 299 23.00 -24.86 11.38
N VAL A 300 23.19 -24.10 12.47
CA VAL A 300 23.26 -24.68 13.83
C VAL A 300 21.97 -25.42 14.18
N LEU A 301 20.82 -24.86 13.79
CA LEU A 301 19.53 -25.50 14.00
C LEU A 301 19.39 -26.81 13.22
N ALA A 302 19.80 -26.83 11.95
CA ALA A 302 19.79 -28.05 11.14
C ALA A 302 20.68 -29.13 11.76
N ASP A 303 21.92 -28.78 12.12
CA ASP A 303 22.88 -29.68 12.76
C ASP A 303 22.33 -30.27 14.07
N LYS A 304 21.73 -29.42 14.92
CA LYS A 304 21.14 -29.83 16.21
C LYS A 304 20.01 -30.84 16.05
N HIS A 305 19.24 -30.74 14.97
CA HIS A 305 18.09 -31.60 14.70
C HIS A 305 18.40 -32.74 13.73
N GLY A 306 19.67 -32.94 13.35
CA GLY A 306 20.08 -33.98 12.40
C GLY A 306 19.47 -33.81 11.01
N ILE A 307 19.19 -32.56 10.63
CA ILE A 307 18.65 -32.21 9.31
C ILE A 307 19.82 -31.97 8.37
N GLU A 308 19.80 -32.65 7.23
CA GLU A 308 20.72 -32.35 6.15
C GLU A 308 20.34 -31.03 5.49
N LEU A 309 21.28 -30.08 5.48
CA LEU A 309 21.08 -28.74 4.94
C LEU A 309 22.03 -28.50 3.76
N ILE A 310 21.46 -28.32 2.58
CA ILE A 310 22.18 -27.92 1.37
C ILE A 310 22.04 -26.42 1.20
N ILE A 311 23.18 -25.71 1.12
CA ILE A 311 23.21 -24.26 0.89
C ILE A 311 23.79 -24.03 -0.50
N LEU A 312 23.01 -23.41 -1.38
CA LEU A 312 23.38 -23.06 -2.73
C LEU A 312 23.78 -21.58 -2.81
N SER A 313 24.87 -21.30 -3.51
CA SER A 313 25.34 -19.95 -3.85
C SER A 313 24.95 -19.59 -5.28
N ALA A 314 25.25 -18.35 -5.69
CA ALA A 314 25.01 -17.92 -7.07
C ALA A 314 25.88 -18.69 -8.08
N GLU A 315 27.09 -19.07 -7.67
CA GLU A 315 28.04 -19.85 -8.47
C GLU A 315 27.53 -21.29 -8.72
N ASP A 316 26.81 -21.85 -7.74
CA ASP A 316 26.27 -23.22 -7.80
C ASP A 316 25.16 -23.39 -8.84
N LEU A 317 24.48 -22.30 -9.22
CA LEU A 317 23.42 -22.30 -10.24
C LEU A 317 23.91 -22.82 -11.60
N LEU A 318 25.19 -22.64 -11.92
CA LEU A 318 25.79 -23.11 -13.18
C LEU A 318 26.08 -24.62 -13.18
N GLY A 319 25.95 -25.29 -12.05
CA GLY A 319 26.33 -26.68 -11.85
C GLY A 319 25.41 -27.45 -10.91
N LEU A 320 24.11 -27.18 -10.96
CA LEU A 320 23.12 -27.83 -10.08
C LEU A 320 23.20 -29.37 -10.14
N ASP A 321 23.42 -29.96 -11.32
CA ASP A 321 23.57 -31.42 -11.47
C ASP A 321 24.73 -31.99 -10.62
N LYS A 322 25.79 -31.23 -10.39
CA LYS A 322 26.93 -31.69 -9.57
C LYS A 322 26.61 -31.71 -8.09
N ILE A 323 25.74 -30.81 -7.65
CA ILE A 323 25.46 -30.58 -6.23
C ILE A 323 24.21 -31.34 -5.83
N LEU A 324 23.14 -31.19 -6.60
CA LEU A 324 21.82 -31.79 -6.36
C LEU A 324 21.61 -33.11 -7.09
N GLY A 325 22.49 -33.52 -8.01
CA GLY A 325 22.28 -34.73 -8.81
C GLY A 325 22.24 -36.04 -8.01
N HIS A 326 22.68 -36.03 -6.75
CA HIS A 326 22.53 -37.16 -5.83
C HIS A 326 21.09 -37.34 -5.30
N LEU A 327 20.19 -36.39 -5.58
CA LEU A 327 18.78 -36.41 -5.22
C LEU A 327 17.88 -37.08 -6.28
N ILE A 328 18.45 -37.42 -7.44
CA ILE A 328 17.83 -38.21 -8.50
C ILE A 328 18.00 -39.69 -8.17
#